data_AF-A0AAV0WKL4-F1
#
_entry.id   AF-A0AAV0WKL4-F1
#
_cell.length_a   1.000
_cell.length_b   1.000
_cell.length_c   1.000
_cell.angle_alpha   90.00
_cell.angle_beta   90.00
_cell.angle_gamma   90.00
#
_symmetry.space_group_name_H-M   'P 1'
#
loop_
_entity.id
_entity.type
_entity.pdbx_description
1 polymer ?
#
loop_
_entity_poly.entity_id
_entity_poly.type
_entity_poly.pdbx_seq_one_letter_code
_entity_poly.pdbx_strand_id
1 'polypeptide(L)'
;MCIEKQLNLPGVCVWDGIHTTGLVGLYFFDNTVTGQTYLDMLEDLRGQMDEDPELTSIVHFMQDGAPPHYALIVRQFLDVCFGDWIGRRGKIEWPARFCDLTPCDFFLWGLLKDRVFSRNPLTLPDLKKIIEEEFDELRTQVEILRRTCGSVDSRCRSCIEKDGHQFEHTQ
;
A
#
# COMPACT_ATOMS: atom_id res chain seq x y z
N MET A 1 10.33 5.85 -14.40
CA MET A 1 10.20 6.72 -15.60
C MET A 1 9.33 7.91 -15.23
N CYS A 2 9.91 9.11 -15.12
CA CYS A 2 9.17 10.30 -14.69
C CYS A 2 8.55 10.95 -15.93
N ILE A 3 7.23 10.81 -16.10
CA ILE A 3 6.47 11.69 -16.99
C ILE A 3 5.86 12.75 -16.10
N GLU A 4 6.48 13.92 -16.05
CA GLU A 4 5.86 15.14 -15.52
C GLU A 4 4.67 15.50 -16.42
N LYS A 5 3.49 14.97 -16.10
CA LYS A 5 2.22 15.38 -16.70
C LYS A 5 1.41 16.13 -15.64
N GLN A 6 1.35 17.45 -15.80
CA GLN A 6 0.45 18.41 -15.15
C GLN A 6 0.23 18.24 -13.63
N LEU A 7 1.13 18.85 -12.86
CA LEU A 7 0.87 19.24 -11.46
C LEU A 7 -0.31 20.24 -11.44
N ASN A 8 -1.48 19.79 -10.98
CA ASN A 8 -2.69 20.57 -10.57
C ASN A 8 -4.03 20.10 -11.17
N LEU A 9 -4.17 18.84 -11.57
CA LEU A 9 -5.52 18.26 -11.63
C LEU A 9 -5.98 17.89 -10.20
N PRO A 10 -7.24 18.17 -9.82
CA PRO A 10 -7.80 17.65 -8.59
C PRO A 10 -7.65 16.12 -8.61
N GLY A 11 -7.00 15.58 -7.59
CA GLY A 11 -6.76 14.15 -7.43
C GLY A 11 -7.23 13.70 -6.06
N VAL A 12 -7.39 12.39 -5.91
CA VAL A 12 -7.69 11.76 -4.64
C VAL A 12 -6.43 11.04 -4.18
N CYS A 13 -6.05 11.23 -2.92
CA CYS A 13 -5.02 10.42 -2.29
C CYS A 13 -5.70 9.32 -1.47
N VAL A 14 -5.29 8.08 -1.71
CA VAL A 14 -5.87 6.89 -1.11
C VAL A 14 -4.76 6.10 -0.44
N TRP A 15 -5.06 5.57 0.75
CA TRP A 15 -4.26 4.52 1.36
C TRP A 15 -5.05 3.21 1.33
N ASP A 16 -4.36 2.15 0.94
CA ASP A 16 -4.84 0.78 1.04
C ASP A 16 -3.67 -0.16 1.37
N GLY A 17 -4.03 -1.34 1.87
CA GLY A 17 -3.10 -2.41 2.19
C GLY A 17 -3.56 -3.74 1.60
N ILE A 18 -2.61 -4.67 1.50
CA ILE A 18 -2.86 -6.04 1.06
C ILE A 18 -2.24 -7.03 2.04
N HIS A 19 -2.98 -8.09 2.32
CA HIS A 19 -2.60 -9.21 3.15
C HIS A 19 -2.88 -10.53 2.39
N THR A 20 -2.32 -11.65 2.85
CA THR A 20 -2.51 -12.96 2.20
C THR A 20 -3.95 -13.44 2.19
N THR A 21 -4.80 -12.91 3.08
CA THR A 21 -6.22 -13.29 3.19
C THR A 21 -7.18 -12.24 2.63
N GLY A 22 -6.71 -11.04 2.28
CA GLY A 22 -7.62 -9.97 1.85
C GLY A 22 -6.95 -8.62 1.68
N LEU A 23 -7.76 -7.63 1.31
CA LEU A 23 -7.38 -6.23 1.28
C LEU A 23 -7.71 -5.55 2.60
N VAL A 24 -6.83 -4.64 3.03
CA VAL A 24 -6.94 -3.91 4.29
C VAL A 24 -7.22 -2.45 4.00
N GLY A 25 -8.18 -1.90 4.74
CA GLY A 25 -8.58 -0.50 4.66
C GLY A 25 -9.41 -0.15 3.43
N LEU A 26 -9.33 1.14 3.14
CA LEU A 26 -9.54 1.94 1.93
C LEU A 26 -9.78 3.35 2.47
N TYR A 27 -8.71 4.11 2.66
CA TYR A 27 -8.77 5.40 3.35
C TYR A 27 -8.55 6.54 2.37
N PHE A 28 -9.52 7.45 2.31
CA PHE A 28 -9.43 8.64 1.48
C PHE A 28 -8.89 9.81 2.30
N PHE A 29 -7.75 10.38 1.88
CA PHE A 29 -7.29 11.64 2.46
C PHE A 29 -8.00 12.80 1.77
N ASP A 30 -8.66 13.64 2.57
CA ASP A 30 -9.28 14.87 2.08
C ASP A 30 -8.30 16.04 1.98
N ASN A 31 -7.11 15.91 2.57
CA ASN A 31 -6.06 16.92 2.61
C ASN A 31 -4.68 16.32 2.30
N THR A 32 -3.65 17.17 2.26
CA THR A 32 -2.26 16.74 2.10
C THR A 32 -1.87 15.69 3.14
N VAL A 33 -1.27 14.59 2.69
CA VAL A 33 -0.72 13.56 3.57
C VAL A 33 0.52 14.12 4.28
N THR A 34 0.37 14.36 5.57
CA THR A 34 1.44 14.73 6.50
C THR A 34 1.70 13.57 7.46
N GLY A 35 2.78 13.65 8.24
CA GLY A 35 3.03 12.66 9.29
C GLY A 35 1.88 12.54 10.30
N GLN A 36 1.17 13.64 10.59
CA GLN A 36 0.03 13.62 11.52
C GLN A 36 -1.19 12.95 10.89
N THR A 37 -1.62 13.40 9.71
CA THR A 37 -2.79 12.80 9.05
C THR A 37 -2.58 11.33 8.70
N TYR A 38 -1.32 10.93 8.45
CA TYR A 38 -0.97 9.53 8.27
C TYR A 38 -1.05 8.73 9.57
N LEU A 39 -0.60 9.31 10.69
CA LEU A 39 -0.75 8.71 12.01
C LEU A 39 -2.23 8.52 12.39
N ASP A 40 -3.07 9.55 12.17
CA ASP A 40 -4.51 9.47 12.46
C ASP A 40 -5.15 8.28 11.72
N MET A 41 -4.79 8.09 10.44
CA MET A 41 -5.22 6.93 9.65
C MET A 41 -4.71 5.59 10.22
N LEU A 42 -3.45 5.54 10.67
CA LEU A 42 -2.89 4.32 11.27
C LEU A 42 -3.54 3.95 12.61
N GLU A 43 -3.96 4.94 13.40
CA GLU A 43 -4.70 4.74 14.64
C GLU A 43 -6.10 4.15 14.36
N ASP A 44 -6.82 4.72 13.38
CA ASP A 44 -8.11 4.18 12.92
C ASP A 44 -7.95 2.74 12.41
N LEU A 45 -6.91 2.51 11.59
CA LEU A 45 -6.59 1.19 11.06
C LEU A 45 -6.34 0.20 12.20
N ARG A 46 -5.54 0.58 13.20
CA ARG A 46 -5.24 -0.29 14.34
C ARG A 46 -6.52 -0.67 15.09
N GLY A 47 -7.41 0.28 15.31
CA GLY A 47 -8.72 0.02 15.91
C GLY A 47 -9.53 -1.03 15.13
N GLN A 48 -9.59 -0.91 13.80
CA GLN A 48 -10.26 -1.88 12.94
C GLN A 48 -9.61 -3.27 13.01
N MET A 49 -8.28 -3.33 13.06
CA MET A 49 -7.54 -4.59 13.16
C MET A 49 -7.75 -5.29 14.51
N ASP A 50 -7.94 -4.54 15.59
CA ASP A 50 -8.25 -5.09 16.92
C ASP A 50 -9.64 -5.73 16.99
N GLU A 51 -10.57 -5.28 16.14
CA GLU A 51 -11.94 -5.80 16.07
C GLU A 51 -12.08 -6.96 15.06
N ASP A 52 -11.14 -7.14 14.14
CA ASP A 52 -11.18 -8.17 13.09
C ASP A 52 -10.19 -9.33 13.38
N PRO A 53 -10.69 -10.51 13.77
CA PRO A 53 -9.86 -11.69 14.04
C PRO A 53 -8.95 -12.10 12.88
N GLU A 54 -9.32 -11.87 11.62
CA GLU A 54 -8.48 -12.20 10.47
C GLU A 54 -7.27 -11.26 10.37
N LEU A 55 -7.44 -9.99 10.75
CA LEU A 55 -6.38 -8.97 10.73
C LEU A 55 -5.50 -8.99 11.99
N THR A 56 -6.01 -9.50 13.13
CA THR A 56 -5.17 -9.70 14.32
C THR A 56 -3.98 -10.64 14.10
N SER A 57 -4.04 -11.46 13.05
CA SER A 57 -2.96 -12.38 12.66
C SER A 57 -1.80 -11.71 11.90
N ILE A 58 -1.91 -10.41 11.56
CA ILE A 58 -0.86 -9.68 10.84
C ILE A 58 0.40 -9.60 11.72
N VAL A 59 1.44 -10.31 11.29
CA VAL A 59 2.71 -10.44 12.02
C VAL A 59 3.67 -9.27 11.72
N HIS A 60 3.59 -8.70 10.52
CA HIS A 60 4.48 -7.65 10.05
C HIS A 60 3.73 -6.56 9.28
N PHE A 61 3.85 -5.32 9.74
CA PHE A 61 3.42 -4.15 8.96
C PHE A 61 4.55 -3.67 8.06
N MET A 62 4.29 -3.41 6.78
CA MET A 62 5.29 -2.93 5.84
C MET A 62 4.84 -1.62 5.20
N GLN A 63 5.73 -0.64 5.15
CA GLN A 63 5.52 0.63 4.45
C GLN A 63 6.78 1.11 3.72
N ASP A 64 6.61 1.96 2.72
CA ASP A 64 7.72 2.56 1.97
C ASP A 64 8.40 3.72 2.74
N GLY A 65 9.37 4.36 2.10
CA GLY A 65 10.16 5.46 2.68
C GLY A 65 9.61 6.86 2.47
N ALA A 66 8.34 7.04 2.10
CA ALA A 66 7.75 8.35 1.83
C ALA A 66 7.87 9.32 3.03
N PRO A 67 7.94 10.65 2.81
CA PRO A 67 8.16 11.61 3.90
C PRO A 67 7.17 11.50 5.08
N PRO A 68 5.84 11.31 4.87
CA PRO A 68 4.89 11.10 5.97
C PRO A 68 5.20 9.84 6.79
N HIS A 69 5.56 8.74 6.12
CA HIS A 69 5.84 7.45 6.74
C HIS A 69 7.11 7.48 7.60
N TYR A 70 8.05 8.36 7.25
CA TYR A 70 9.32 8.55 7.97
C TYR A 70 9.20 9.42 9.24
N ALA A 71 8.07 10.11 9.43
CA ALA A 71 7.87 11.00 10.57
C ALA A 71 8.12 10.28 11.91
N LEU A 72 8.72 10.98 12.88
CA LEU A 72 9.07 10.38 14.16
C LEU A 72 7.86 9.81 14.90
N ILE A 73 6.74 10.54 14.89
CA ILE A 73 5.48 10.14 15.54
C ILE A 73 4.92 8.84 14.94
N VAL A 74 5.01 8.69 13.62
CA VAL A 74 4.57 7.49 12.90
C VAL A 74 5.43 6.29 13.29
N ARG A 75 6.76 6.45 13.29
CA ARG A 75 7.67 5.36 13.66
C ARG A 75 7.51 4.94 15.12
N GLN A 76 7.31 5.90 16.03
CA GLN A 76 7.03 5.62 17.44
C GLN A 76 5.72 4.83 17.61
N PHE A 77 4.67 5.19 16.86
CA PHE A 77 3.42 4.45 16.88
C PHE A 77 3.61 3.02 16.36
N LEU A 78 4.31 2.84 15.24
CA LEU A 78 4.58 1.51 14.67
C LEU A 78 5.42 0.63 15.60
N ASP A 79 6.38 1.20 16.33
CA ASP A 79 7.18 0.48 17.34
C ASP A 79 6.30 -0.07 18.48
N VAL A 80 5.26 0.68 18.88
CA VAL A 80 4.33 0.30 19.95
C VAL A 80 3.28 -0.70 19.45
N CYS A 81 2.69 -0.45 18.29
CA CYS A 81 1.47 -1.14 17.82
C CYS A 81 1.73 -2.31 16.88
N PHE A 82 2.87 -2.33 16.18
CA PHE A 82 3.14 -3.30 15.12
C PHE A 82 4.40 -4.16 15.35
N GLY A 83 5.10 -3.99 16.47
CA GLY A 83 6.12 -4.91 16.99
C GLY A 83 7.33 -5.14 16.09
N ASP A 84 7.12 -5.85 14.98
CA ASP A 84 8.06 -6.13 13.89
C ASP A 84 7.56 -5.49 12.58
N TRP A 85 7.73 -4.18 12.43
CA TRP A 85 7.41 -3.46 11.20
C TRP A 85 8.65 -3.25 10.30
N ILE A 86 8.40 -3.25 8.99
CA ILE A 86 9.37 -3.14 7.91
C ILE A 86 9.22 -1.78 7.25
N GLY A 87 10.32 -1.03 7.15
CA GLY A 87 10.32 0.24 6.45
C GLY A 87 11.59 1.04 6.71
N ARG A 88 11.63 2.28 6.22
CA ARG A 88 12.81 3.14 6.37
C ARG A 88 13.02 3.53 7.84
N ARG A 89 14.17 3.16 8.41
CA ARG A 89 14.45 3.26 9.86
C ARG A 89 13.42 2.55 10.74
N GLY A 90 12.83 1.47 10.23
CA GLY A 90 12.01 0.56 11.01
C GLY A 90 12.85 -0.48 11.73
N LYS A 91 12.17 -1.37 12.47
CA LYS A 91 12.84 -2.47 13.16
C LYS A 91 13.53 -3.42 12.19
N ILE A 92 12.90 -3.62 11.03
CA ILE A 92 13.52 -4.26 9.87
C ILE A 92 13.71 -3.17 8.82
N GLU A 93 14.96 -2.81 8.54
CA GLU A 93 15.30 -1.74 7.60
C GLU A 93 14.93 -2.16 6.17
N TRP A 94 14.05 -1.38 5.53
CA TRP A 94 13.77 -1.52 4.11
C TRP A 94 14.57 -0.50 3.29
N PRO A 95 15.40 -0.92 2.31
CA PRO A 95 16.25 0.02 1.61
C PRO A 95 15.45 0.86 0.60
N ALA A 96 15.79 2.14 0.48
CA ALA A 96 15.02 3.15 -0.25
C ALA A 96 14.82 2.92 -1.77
N ARG A 97 15.48 1.90 -2.36
CA ARG A 97 15.36 1.56 -3.80
C ARG A 97 14.51 0.31 -4.06
N PHE A 98 13.90 -0.27 -3.03
CA PHE A 98 13.12 -1.50 -3.14
C PHE A 98 11.61 -1.26 -2.99
N CYS A 99 11.10 -0.07 -3.33
CA CYS A 99 9.66 0.17 -3.40
C CYS A 99 8.98 -0.79 -4.38
N ASP A 100 9.67 -1.17 -5.48
CA ASP A 100 9.14 -2.11 -6.50
C ASP A 100 8.89 -3.55 -5.99
N LEU A 101 9.21 -3.85 -4.73
CA LEU A 101 9.00 -5.17 -4.12
C LEU A 101 7.75 -5.25 -3.23
N THR A 102 7.02 -4.15 -3.02
CA THR A 102 5.76 -4.22 -2.26
C THR A 102 4.64 -4.73 -3.17
N PRO A 103 3.78 -5.66 -2.69
CA PRO A 103 2.57 -6.07 -3.41
C PRO A 103 1.66 -4.91 -3.80
N CYS A 104 1.65 -3.83 -3.02
CA CYS A 104 0.90 -2.63 -3.36
C CYS A 104 1.44 -1.98 -4.65
N ASP A 105 2.75 -1.78 -4.72
CA ASP A 105 3.43 -1.10 -5.83
C ASP A 105 3.42 -1.92 -7.13
N PHE A 106 3.77 -3.21 -7.07
CA PHE A 106 3.91 -4.01 -8.30
C PHE A 106 2.59 -4.59 -8.83
N PHE A 107 1.53 -4.59 -8.03
CA PHE A 107 0.27 -5.25 -8.39
C PHE A 107 -0.97 -4.41 -8.05
N LEU A 108 -1.24 -4.15 -6.77
CA LEU A 108 -2.55 -3.63 -6.33
C LEU A 108 -2.89 -2.29 -6.99
N TRP A 109 -1.99 -1.31 -6.88
CA TRP A 109 -2.24 0.03 -7.40
C TRP A 109 -2.29 0.06 -8.92
N GLY A 110 -1.47 -0.76 -9.60
CA GLY A 110 -1.54 -0.91 -11.06
C GLY A 110 -2.90 -1.45 -11.50
N LEU A 111 -3.35 -2.56 -10.91
CA LEU A 111 -4.62 -3.19 -11.23
C LEU A 111 -5.82 -2.29 -10.90
N LEU A 112 -5.85 -1.69 -9.71
CA LEU A 112 -6.93 -0.77 -9.33
C LEU A 112 -6.98 0.42 -10.26
N LYS A 113 -5.83 1.00 -10.60
CA LYS A 113 -5.76 2.11 -11.54
C LYS A 113 -6.34 1.73 -12.90
N ASP A 114 -5.95 0.59 -13.45
CA ASP A 114 -6.46 0.12 -14.75
C ASP A 114 -7.98 -0.09 -14.71
N ARG A 115 -8.51 -0.75 -13.67
CA ARG A 115 -9.95 -0.97 -13.49
C ARG A 115 -10.72 0.34 -13.34
N VAL A 116 -10.27 1.23 -12.45
CA VAL A 116 -10.92 2.52 -12.17
C VAL A 116 -10.95 3.39 -13.42
N PHE A 117 -9.82 3.55 -14.13
CA PHE A 117 -9.76 4.42 -15.31
C PHE A 117 -10.47 3.82 -16.53
N SER A 118 -10.62 2.49 -16.60
CA SER A 118 -11.45 1.85 -17.65
C SER A 118 -12.93 2.25 -17.57
N ARG A 119 -13.41 2.65 -16.39
CA ARG A 119 -14.79 3.09 -16.14
C ARG A 119 -15.01 4.58 -16.39
N ASN A 120 -13.96 5.31 -16.80
CA ASN A 120 -13.99 6.71 -17.20
C ASN A 120 -14.69 7.64 -16.18
N PRO A 121 -14.18 7.74 -14.93
CA PRO A 121 -14.73 8.64 -13.92
C PRO A 121 -14.67 10.11 -14.39
N LEU A 122 -15.79 10.83 -14.27
CA LEU A 122 -15.90 12.21 -14.74
C LEU A 122 -15.75 13.26 -13.63
N THR A 123 -15.96 12.86 -12.37
CA THR A 123 -15.88 13.74 -11.20
C THR A 123 -15.12 13.08 -10.04
N LEU A 124 -14.68 13.86 -9.05
CA LEU A 124 -14.04 13.31 -7.85
C LEU A 124 -14.97 12.39 -7.03
N PRO A 125 -16.25 12.71 -6.81
CA PRO A 125 -17.19 11.78 -6.18
C PRO A 125 -17.34 10.48 -6.96
N ASP A 126 -17.45 10.55 -8.29
CA ASP A 126 -17.53 9.34 -9.12
C ASP A 126 -16.25 8.51 -9.02
N LEU A 127 -15.08 9.18 -9.01
CA LEU A 127 -13.79 8.52 -8.83
C LEU A 127 -13.71 7.79 -7.48
N LYS A 128 -14.06 8.45 -6.37
CA LYS A 128 -14.06 7.81 -5.03
C LYS A 128 -14.99 6.59 -5.02
N LYS A 129 -16.21 6.74 -5.53
CA LYS A 129 -17.20 5.66 -5.61
C LYS A 129 -16.70 4.47 -6.46
N ILE A 130 -16.10 4.73 -7.61
CA ILE A 130 -15.57 3.67 -8.47
C ILE A 130 -14.39 2.97 -7.78
N ILE A 131 -13.52 3.70 -7.09
CA ILE A 131 -12.44 3.10 -6.29
C ILE A 131 -13.02 2.15 -5.23
N GLU A 132 -14.04 2.58 -4.48
CA GLU A 132 -14.73 1.75 -3.48
C GLU A 132 -15.28 0.45 -4.11
N GLU A 133 -16.03 0.58 -5.22
CA GLU A 133 -16.62 -0.57 -5.91
C GLU A 133 -15.56 -1.56 -6.44
N GLU A 134 -14.49 -1.06 -7.08
CA GLU A 134 -13.42 -1.92 -7.61
C GLU A 134 -12.60 -2.56 -6.48
N PHE A 135 -12.42 -1.85 -5.37
CA PHE A 135 -11.73 -2.36 -4.19
C PHE A 135 -12.53 -3.48 -3.53
N ASP A 136 -13.84 -3.31 -3.36
CA ASP A 136 -14.73 -4.34 -2.81
C ASP A 136 -14.80 -5.57 -3.72
N GLU A 137 -14.88 -5.37 -5.03
CA GLU A 137 -14.84 -6.46 -6.00
C GLU A 137 -13.51 -7.22 -5.91
N LEU A 138 -12.37 -6.52 -5.82
CA LEU A 138 -11.05 -7.13 -5.70
C LEU A 138 -10.86 -7.85 -4.35
N ARG A 139 -11.47 -7.34 -3.28
CA ARG A 139 -11.45 -7.97 -1.94
C ARG A 139 -12.03 -9.38 -1.98
N THR A 140 -12.98 -9.67 -2.88
CA THR A 140 -13.54 -11.02 -3.07
C THR A 140 -12.59 -12.00 -3.79
N GLN A 141 -11.52 -11.51 -4.43
CA GLN A 141 -10.61 -12.29 -5.27
C GLN A 141 -9.41 -12.83 -4.48
N VAL A 142 -9.67 -13.49 -3.35
CA VAL A 142 -8.67 -13.92 -2.35
C VAL A 142 -7.49 -14.70 -2.95
N GLU A 143 -7.74 -15.58 -3.92
CA GLU A 143 -6.66 -16.39 -4.52
C GLU A 143 -5.65 -15.54 -5.31
N ILE A 144 -6.08 -14.42 -5.92
CA ILE A 144 -5.19 -13.49 -6.60
C ILE A 144 -4.32 -12.74 -5.57
N LEU A 145 -4.93 -12.30 -4.47
CA LEU A 145 -4.22 -11.61 -3.38
C LEU A 145 -3.19 -12.54 -2.72
N ARG A 146 -3.58 -13.78 -2.44
CA ARG A 146 -2.70 -14.81 -1.87
C ARG A 146 -1.49 -15.09 -2.76
N ARG A 147 -1.70 -15.24 -4.07
CA ARG A 147 -0.61 -15.44 -5.05
C ARG A 147 0.32 -14.23 -5.13
N THR A 148 -0.26 -13.03 -5.10
CA THR A 148 0.50 -11.78 -5.14
C THR A 148 1.42 -11.67 -3.93
N CYS A 149 0.89 -11.87 -2.72
CA CYS A 149 1.68 -11.88 -1.49
C CYS A 149 2.74 -13.01 -1.49
N GLY A 150 2.40 -14.21 -1.98
CA GLY A 150 3.34 -15.32 -2.12
C GLY A 150 4.48 -15.04 -3.11
N SER A 151 4.31 -14.11 -4.05
CA SER A 151 5.35 -13.73 -5.02
C SER A 151 6.42 -12.79 -4.45
N VAL A 152 6.23 -12.23 -3.25
CA VAL A 152 7.20 -11.31 -2.62
C VAL A 152 8.54 -12.01 -2.43
N ASP A 153 8.54 -13.25 -1.94
CA ASP A 153 9.76 -14.02 -1.68
C ASP A 153 10.56 -14.31 -2.97
N SER A 154 9.89 -14.71 -4.06
CA SER A 154 10.54 -14.93 -5.35
C SER A 154 11.07 -13.64 -5.99
N ARG A 155 10.34 -12.53 -5.83
CA ARG A 155 10.76 -11.19 -6.25
C ARG A 155 11.97 -10.70 -5.46
N CYS A 156 11.99 -10.88 -4.15
CA CYS A 156 13.14 -10.59 -3.29
C CYS A 156 14.38 -11.39 -3.73
N ARG A 157 14.24 -12.69 -3.96
CA ARG A 157 15.35 -13.52 -4.49
C ARG A 157 15.85 -13.02 -5.84
N SER A 158 14.94 -12.71 -6.77
CA SER A 158 15.29 -12.19 -8.09
C SER A 158 16.02 -10.84 -8.00
N CYS A 159 15.65 -9.98 -7.04
CA CYS A 159 16.35 -8.73 -6.77
C CYS A 159 17.78 -8.95 -6.27
N ILE A 160 17.98 -9.93 -5.38
CA ILE A 160 19.31 -10.31 -4.85
C ILE A 160 20.19 -10.85 -5.96
N GLU A 161 19.66 -11.75 -6.81
CA GLU A 161 20.40 -12.32 -7.96
C GLU A 161 20.85 -11.26 -8.97
N LYS A 162 20.16 -10.12 -9.01
CA LYS A 162 20.45 -8.99 -9.91
C LYS A 162 21.19 -7.84 -9.21
N ASP A 163 21.82 -8.07 -8.06
CA ASP A 163 22.55 -7.05 -7.29
C ASP A 163 21.75 -5.77 -7.02
N GLY A 164 20.42 -5.88 -6.87
CA GLY A 164 19.52 -4.75 -6.61
C GLY A 164 19.15 -3.90 -7.83
N HIS A 165 19.41 -4.37 -9.06
CA HIS A 165 18.90 -3.73 -10.28
C HIS A 165 17.40 -4.03 -10.50
N GLN A 166 16.69 -3.07 -11.11
CA GLN A 166 15.27 -3.22 -11.46
C GLN A 166 15.06 -4.39 -12.42
N PHE A 167 13.98 -5.14 -12.21
CA PHE A 167 13.53 -6.18 -13.13
C PHE A 167 12.07 -5.97 -13.49
N GLU A 168 11.76 -6.02 -14.78
CA GLU A 168 10.40 -6.18 -15.27
C GLU A 168 10.10 -7.67 -15.45
N HIS A 169 8.84 -8.04 -15.25
CA HIS A 169 8.34 -9.40 -15.50
C HIS A 169 8.56 -9.76 -16.98
N THR A 170 9.52 -10.63 -17.28
CA THR A 170 9.51 -11.37 -18.55
C THR A 170 8.44 -12.44 -18.46
N GLN A 171 7.52 -12.41 -19.44
CA GLN A 171 6.35 -13.29 -19.60
C GLN A 171 6.69 -14.78 -19.54
#